data_AF-A0A3D4AZ74-F1
#
_entry.id   AF-A0A3D4AZ74-F1
#
_cell.length_a   1.000
_cell.length_b   1.000
_cell.length_c   1.000
_cell.angle_alpha   90.00
_cell.angle_beta   90.00
_cell.angle_gamma   90.00
#
_symmetry.space_group_name_H-M   'P 1'
#
loop_
_entity.id
_entity.type
_entity.pdbx_description
1 polymer ?
#
loop_
_entity_poly.entity_id
_entity_poly.type
_entity_poly.pdbx_seq_one_letter_code
_entity_poly.pdbx_strand_id
1 'polypeptide(L)'
;IWRAYGTLAHARLLSEQDALDALSMLRMGTYMKLFTEIKMKSFNNLLVITQSAHVQKRIGRCLSIEDQDKHRAELVRQYVK
;
A
#
# COMPACT_ATOMS: atom_id res chain seq x y z
N ILE A 1 5.78 9.47 9.41
CA ILE A 1 6.63 8.84 8.36
C ILE A 1 7.02 7.41 8.72
N TRP A 2 7.92 7.15 9.69
CA TRP A 2 8.32 5.78 10.05
C TRP A 2 7.18 4.86 10.50
N ARG A 3 6.18 5.39 11.23
CA ARG A 3 4.96 4.64 11.57
C ARG A 3 4.20 4.17 10.32
N ALA A 4 4.06 5.04 9.32
CA ALA A 4 3.40 4.70 8.07
C ALA A 4 4.17 3.61 7.29
N TYR A 5 5.51 3.69 7.27
CA TYR A 5 6.34 2.62 6.71
C TYR A 5 6.11 1.29 7.45
N GLY A 6 6.11 1.29 8.79
CA GLY A 6 5.81 0.10 9.58
C GLY A 6 4.42 -0.48 9.30
N THR A 7 3.40 0.36 9.19
CA THR A 7 2.04 -0.06 8.79
C THR A 7 2.07 -0.75 7.43
N LEU A 8 2.65 -0.13 6.40
CA LEU A 8 2.70 -0.71 5.06
C LEU A 8 3.52 -2.02 5.01
N ALA A 9 4.60 -2.12 5.79
CA ALA A 9 5.47 -3.29 5.82
C ALA A 9 4.91 -4.49 6.61
N HIS A 10 3.99 -4.27 7.56
CA HIS A 10 3.57 -5.29 8.52
C HIS A 10 2.05 -5.48 8.70
N ALA A 11 1.22 -4.51 8.33
CA ALA A 11 -0.24 -4.61 8.51
C ALA A 11 -0.79 -5.85 7.82
N ARG A 12 -1.76 -6.54 8.45
CA ARG A 12 -2.44 -7.73 7.91
C ARG A 12 -3.83 -7.43 7.35
N LEU A 13 -4.42 -6.34 7.81
CA LEU A 13 -5.63 -5.71 7.30
C LEU A 13 -5.25 -4.26 7.02
N LEU A 14 -5.62 -3.75 5.85
CA LEU A 14 -5.32 -2.39 5.46
C LEU A 14 -6.46 -1.87 4.62
N SER A 15 -7.22 -0.90 5.15
CA SER A 15 -8.30 -0.25 4.41
C SER A 15 -7.75 0.61 3.26
N GLU A 16 -8.61 1.01 2.32
CA GLU A 16 -8.20 1.87 1.22
C GLU A 16 -7.74 3.26 1.72
N GLN A 17 -8.45 3.82 2.70
CA GLN A 17 -8.09 5.11 3.31
C GLN A 17 -6.74 5.02 4.05
N ASP A 18 -6.56 4.01 4.89
CA ASP A 18 -5.30 3.83 5.64
C ASP A 18 -4.11 3.61 4.70
N ALA A 19 -4.32 2.87 3.60
CA ALA A 19 -3.30 2.69 2.58
C ALA A 19 -2.90 4.03 1.94
N LEU A 20 -3.88 4.85 1.53
CA LEU A 20 -3.64 6.15 0.90
C LEU A 20 -2.92 7.12 1.84
N ASP A 21 -3.31 7.17 3.11
CA ASP A 21 -2.70 8.03 4.12
C ASP A 21 -1.26 7.62 4.41
N ALA A 22 -1.03 6.32 4.61
CA ALA A 22 0.30 5.79 4.87
C ALA A 22 1.22 5.94 3.67
N LEU A 23 0.71 5.71 2.46
CA LEU A 23 1.44 5.96 1.22
C LEU A 23 1.79 7.45 1.13
N SER A 24 0.84 8.37 1.31
CA SER A 24 1.10 9.82 1.24
C SER A 24 2.22 10.25 2.19
N MET A 25 2.25 9.67 3.39
CA MET A 25 3.33 9.87 4.36
C MET A 25 4.68 9.32 3.92
N LEU A 26 4.69 8.16 3.26
CA LEU A 26 5.90 7.56 2.71
C LEU A 26 6.47 8.42 1.58
N ARG A 27 5.62 8.92 0.67
CA ARG A 27 6.00 9.85 -0.40
C ARG A 27 6.63 11.11 0.16
N MET A 28 6.03 11.70 1.20
CA MET A 28 6.64 12.85 1.87
C MET A 28 8.03 12.52 2.43
N GLY A 29 8.20 11.35 3.05
CA GLY A 29 9.51 10.90 3.51
C GLY A 29 10.55 10.72 2.40
N THR A 30 10.14 10.30 1.20
CA THR A 30 11.06 10.24 0.05
C THR A 30 11.52 11.64 -0.41
N TYR A 31 10.63 12.64 -0.42
CA TYR A 31 10.99 14.03 -0.71
C TYR A 31 11.97 14.59 0.34
N MET A 32 11.82 14.16 1.60
CA MET A 32 12.72 14.51 2.69
C MET A 32 14.03 13.69 2.72
N LYS A 33 14.26 12.83 1.71
CA LYS A 33 15.43 11.92 1.64
C LYS A 33 15.56 10.98 2.85
N LEU A 34 14.46 10.64 3.51
CA LEU A 34 14.44 9.69 4.64
C LEU A 34 14.47 8.22 4.19
N PHE A 35 14.12 7.96 2.93
CA PHE A 35 14.18 6.63 2.32
C PHE A 35 15.11 6.67 1.11
N THR A 36 16.19 5.89 1.14
CA THR A 36 17.21 5.82 0.08
C THR A 36 16.91 4.77 -0.98
N GLU A 37 16.12 3.74 -0.66
CA GLU A 37 15.95 2.54 -1.50
C GLU A 37 14.56 2.40 -2.14
N ILE A 38 13.56 3.16 -1.67
CA ILE A 38 12.20 3.08 -2.20
C ILE A 38 12.12 3.91 -3.49
N LYS A 39 12.17 3.23 -4.64
CA LYS A 39 12.03 3.88 -5.96
C LYS A 39 10.65 4.51 -6.09
N MET A 40 10.59 5.80 -6.44
CA MET A 40 9.33 6.53 -6.71
C MET A 40 8.40 5.83 -7.73
N LYS A 41 8.95 5.06 -8.67
CA LYS A 41 8.14 4.23 -9.59
C LYS A 41 7.33 3.16 -8.87
N SER A 42 7.88 2.55 -7.82
CA SER A 42 7.15 1.57 -6.99
C SER A 42 5.99 2.24 -6.25
N PHE A 43 6.12 3.51 -5.91
CA PHE A 43 5.13 4.27 -5.17
C PHE A 43 3.87 4.60 -5.99
N ASN A 44 4.03 5.11 -7.21
CA ASN A 44 2.87 5.37 -8.08
C ASN A 44 2.13 4.07 -8.44
N ASN A 45 2.87 2.99 -8.65
CA ASN A 45 2.25 1.68 -8.87
C ASN A 45 1.47 1.22 -7.63
N LEU A 46 2.03 1.40 -6.43
CA LEU A 46 1.35 1.10 -5.16
C LEU A 46 0.01 1.81 -5.04
N LEU A 47 -0.05 3.12 -5.32
CA LEU A 47 -1.30 3.91 -5.30
C LEU A 47 -2.40 3.33 -6.19
N VAL A 48 -2.01 2.82 -7.36
CA VAL A 48 -2.95 2.29 -8.35
C VAL A 48 -3.41 0.89 -7.97
N ILE A 49 -2.49 0.00 -7.57
CA ILE A 49 -2.82 -1.40 -7.23
C ILE A 49 -3.55 -1.55 -5.90
N THR A 50 -3.49 -0.56 -4.99
CA THR A 50 -4.23 -0.60 -3.71
C THR A 50 -5.71 -0.28 -3.85
N GLN A 51 -6.15 0.29 -4.97
CA GLN A 51 -7.56 0.62 -5.18
C GLN A 51 -8.41 -0.64 -5.31
N SER A 52 -9.62 -0.58 -4.75
CA SER A 52 -10.54 -1.73 -4.69
C SER A 52 -10.81 -2.38 -6.05
N ALA A 53 -10.97 -1.58 -7.11
CA ALA A 53 -11.16 -2.09 -8.47
C ALA A 53 -9.98 -2.95 -8.97
N HIS A 54 -8.76 -2.61 -8.59
CA HIS A 54 -7.56 -3.33 -9.00
C HIS A 54 -7.31 -4.58 -8.17
N VAL A 55 -7.59 -4.51 -6.86
CA VAL A 55 -7.57 -5.69 -5.98
C VAL A 55 -8.55 -6.75 -6.48
N GLN A 56 -9.78 -6.35 -6.79
CA GLN A 56 -10.79 -7.26 -7.35
C GLN A 56 -10.40 -7.80 -8.73
N LYS A 57 -9.94 -6.94 -9.64
CA LYS A 57 -9.51 -7.35 -10.99
C LYS A 57 -8.37 -8.37 -10.93
N ARG A 58 -7.43 -8.23 -9.99
CA ARG A 58 -6.29 -9.14 -9.85
C ARG A 58 -6.69 -10.53 -9.35
N ILE A 59 -7.76 -10.61 -8.55
CA ILE A 59 -8.23 -11.88 -7.97
C ILE A 59 -9.31 -12.53 -8.86
N GLY A 60 -9.93 -11.76 -9.76
CA GLY A 60 -10.88 -12.28 -10.75
C GLY A 60 -12.26 -12.61 -10.19
N ARG A 61 -12.60 -12.10 -9.00
CA ARG A 61 -13.94 -12.25 -8.38
C ARG A 61 -14.29 -11.05 -7.51
N CYS A 62 -15.59 -10.88 -7.24
CA CYS A 62 -16.05 -9.96 -6.21
C CYS A 62 -15.59 -10.45 -4.83
N LEU A 63 -15.06 -9.53 -4.03
CA LEU A 63 -14.51 -9.80 -2.71
C LEU A 63 -15.29 -9.03 -1.66
N SER A 64 -15.42 -9.60 -0.45
CA SER A 64 -15.89 -8.83 0.70
C SER A 64 -14.93 -7.68 1.02
N ILE A 65 -15.39 -6.66 1.76
CA ILE A 65 -14.54 -5.54 2.17
C ILE A 65 -13.33 -6.06 2.97
N GLU A 66 -13.54 -7.01 3.88
CA GLU A 66 -12.47 -7.58 4.70
C GLU A 66 -11.44 -8.36 3.87
N ASP A 67 -11.89 -9.13 2.87
CA ASP A 67 -10.98 -9.85 1.97
C ASP A 67 -10.18 -8.88 1.09
N GLN A 68 -10.82 -7.81 0.62
CA GLN A 68 -10.11 -6.74 -0.10
C GLN A 68 -9.02 -6.12 0.77
N ASP A 69 -9.31 -5.84 2.03
CA ASP A 69 -8.36 -5.27 2.98
C ASP A 69 -7.19 -6.21 3.28
N LYS A 70 -7.45 -7.53 3.41
CA LYS A 70 -6.40 -8.56 3.57
C LYS A 70 -5.49 -8.62 2.36
N HIS A 71 -6.08 -8.69 1.17
CA HIS A 71 -5.34 -8.76 -0.08
C HIS A 71 -4.57 -7.47 -0.35
N ARG A 72 -5.17 -6.30 -0.10
CA ARG A 72 -4.49 -5.00 -0.19
C ARG A 72 -3.26 -4.97 0.70
N ALA A 73 -3.41 -5.36 1.96
CA ALA A 73 -2.30 -5.44 2.90
C ALA A 73 -1.20 -6.40 2.40
N GLU A 74 -1.56 -7.56 1.87
CA GLU A 74 -0.61 -8.51 1.31
C GLU A 74 0.17 -7.95 0.12
N LEU A 75 -0.51 -7.31 -0.82
CA LEU A 75 0.13 -6.67 -1.97
C LEU A 75 1.11 -5.61 -1.53
N VAL A 76 0.70 -4.71 -0.63
CA VAL A 76 1.56 -3.64 -0.15
C VAL A 76 2.83 -4.19 0.51
N ARG A 77 2.71 -5.23 1.35
CA ARG A 77 3.88 -5.85 2.00
C ARG A 77 4.87 -6.44 1.00
N GLN A 78 4.41 -7.02 -0.11
CA GLN A 78 5.28 -7.58 -1.15
C GLN A 78 6.09 -6.51 -1.92
N TYR A 79 5.64 -5.26 -1.91
CA TYR A 79 6.31 -4.15 -2.60
C TYR A 79 7.21 -3.33 -1.67
N VAL A 80 6.93 -3.34 -0.37
CA VAL A 80 7.64 -2.54 0.65
C VAL A 80 8.79 -3.33 1.29
N LYS A 81 8.67 -4.67 1.37
CA LYS A 81 9.79 -5.58 1.66
C LYS A 81 10.55 -5.93 0.39
#